data_AF-A0A0D2B6T9-F1
#
_entry.id   AF-A0A0D2B6T9-F1
#
_cell.length_a   1.000
_cell.length_b   1.000
_cell.length_c   1.000
_cell.angle_alpha   90.00
_cell.angle_beta   90.00
_cell.angle_gamma   90.00
#
_symmetry.space_group_name_H-M   'P 1'
#
loop_
_entity.id
_entity.type
_entity.pdbx_description
1 polymer ?
#
loop_
_entity_poly.entity_id
_entity_poly.type
_entity_poly.pdbx_seq_one_letter_code
_entity_poly.pdbx_strand_id
1 'polypeptide(L)'
;MPPTSRGAFLVLRLIRHASSASTINTRTAHTRTLPPLPSLPTPKRTPQFKTPSRIHAESQPSNPRPSIFQVLRSPTTRRLVWYLVFVVPPVAFFLSQFPLRIATVRGPSMQPYLNPTHSPDLPEPAPDRILLQKVTFPGRPSVVFNNPPFQLHRGQIVIFYAPHDPKKWAIKRIVAVPGDRVTPRPSYPGGDGPVVVPYNHIWVEGDADGRDKTVDSNWYGPISQNLVIGVAKAAWTPWSWPWQWRGLGNWTDHDYPAKRQGRVEEDVVGEAKVDPDKVHMGQAFADGTAARELIALQAKRQRLPEMMADRKKLDKLRTIYTYAKLELEENNPESVDVAQALVDELETAFKSVGLHEDGSEIPPIPYAIQEEESKRKEFEKYLDKQRAKGAISASSPTDLSTA
;
A
#
# COMPACT_ATOMS: atom_id res chain seq x y z
N MET A 1 -51.63 -43.74 -6.22
CA MET A 1 -51.75 -43.28 -4.82
C MET A 1 -50.39 -42.72 -4.38
N PRO A 2 -50.36 -41.58 -3.66
CA PRO A 2 -49.17 -40.75 -3.35
C PRO A 2 -48.57 -41.08 -1.95
N PRO A 3 -47.58 -40.33 -1.37
CA PRO A 3 -47.78 -38.99 -0.75
C PRO A 3 -46.70 -37.91 -1.12
N THR A 4 -47.03 -36.64 -1.42
CA THR A 4 -47.15 -35.40 -0.56
C THR A 4 -45.82 -34.82 0.01
N SER A 5 -45.31 -33.67 -0.48
CA SER A 5 -45.52 -32.26 -0.03
C SER A 5 -44.75 -31.89 1.28
N ARG A 6 -43.85 -30.88 1.35
CA ARG A 6 -43.99 -29.39 1.44
C ARG A 6 -42.56 -28.78 1.34
N GLY A 7 -42.21 -27.58 0.87
CA GLY A 7 -42.91 -26.34 0.55
C GLY A 7 -42.26 -25.15 1.30
N ALA A 8 -41.54 -24.25 0.60
CA ALA A 8 -41.37 -22.82 0.95
C ALA A 8 -40.53 -22.09 -0.13
N PHE A 9 -41.20 -21.50 -1.14
CA PHE A 9 -40.63 -20.47 -2.02
C PHE A 9 -41.34 -19.15 -1.72
N LEU A 10 -40.56 -18.12 -1.36
CA LEU A 10 -41.06 -16.79 -1.01
C LEU A 10 -40.92 -15.90 -2.26
N VAL A 11 -42.04 -15.62 -2.93
CA VAL A 11 -42.14 -14.76 -4.11
C VAL A 11 -42.53 -13.35 -3.66
N LEU A 12 -41.63 -12.38 -3.86
CA LEU A 12 -41.92 -10.95 -3.67
C LEU A 12 -42.55 -10.37 -4.95
N ARG A 13 -43.83 -9.98 -4.84
CA ARG A 13 -44.60 -9.26 -5.87
C ARG A 13 -44.09 -7.82 -6.01
N LEU A 14 -43.65 -7.44 -7.22
CA LEU A 14 -43.51 -6.05 -7.63
C LEU A 14 -44.85 -5.53 -8.17
N ILE A 15 -45.31 -4.40 -7.63
CA ILE A 15 -46.45 -3.64 -8.13
C ILE A 15 -45.99 -2.83 -9.34
N ARG A 16 -46.60 -3.10 -10.49
CA ARG A 16 -46.54 -2.27 -11.71
C ARG A 16 -47.53 -1.13 -11.59
N HIS A 17 -47.12 0.09 -11.94
CA HIS A 17 -48.05 1.09 -12.46
C HIS A 17 -47.60 1.51 -13.86
N ALA A 18 -48.53 1.36 -14.79
CA ALA A 18 -48.46 1.79 -16.17
C ALA A 18 -49.47 2.92 -16.35
N SER A 19 -49.06 4.00 -17.01
CA SER A 19 -49.94 4.92 -17.74
C SER A 19 -49.17 5.28 -19.01
N SER A 20 -49.54 4.66 -20.13
CA SER A 20 -50.58 5.06 -21.09
C SER A 20 -50.06 6.07 -22.12
N ALA A 21 -50.26 5.70 -23.37
CA ALA A 21 -49.61 6.21 -24.57
C ALA A 21 -50.37 7.36 -25.25
N SER A 22 -49.68 8.11 -26.10
CA SER A 22 -50.23 8.66 -27.35
C SER A 22 -49.14 9.11 -28.35
N THR A 23 -48.72 8.18 -29.21
CA THR A 23 -48.87 8.16 -30.68
C THR A 23 -49.20 9.52 -31.37
N ILE A 24 -48.30 10.16 -32.13
CA ILE A 24 -47.94 10.01 -33.59
C ILE A 24 -48.51 11.12 -34.52
N ASN A 25 -47.56 11.77 -35.21
CA ASN A 25 -47.47 12.30 -36.59
C ASN A 25 -48.43 13.32 -37.24
N THR A 26 -47.73 14.18 -38.01
CA THR A 26 -47.93 14.67 -39.40
C THR A 26 -48.02 16.21 -39.44
N ARG A 27 -47.45 16.98 -40.40
CA ARG A 27 -47.14 16.72 -41.81
C ARG A 27 -46.26 17.85 -42.41
N THR A 28 -45.28 17.47 -43.25
CA THR A 28 -44.84 18.05 -44.56
C THR A 28 -44.55 19.54 -44.82
N ALA A 29 -43.32 19.77 -45.31
CA ALA A 29 -42.84 20.56 -46.49
C ALA A 29 -43.88 21.22 -47.41
N HIS A 30 -43.66 22.37 -48.08
CA HIS A 30 -42.58 22.85 -48.98
C HIS A 30 -42.64 24.42 -49.00
N THR A 31 -41.68 25.23 -49.45
CA THR A 31 -41.28 25.43 -50.85
C THR A 31 -40.10 26.43 -50.93
N ARG A 32 -39.18 26.18 -51.87
CA ARG A 32 -38.01 26.98 -52.23
C ARG A 32 -38.41 28.13 -53.16
N THR A 33 -37.90 29.34 -52.91
CA THR A 33 -37.85 30.44 -53.91
C THR A 33 -36.47 31.09 -53.87
N LEU A 34 -35.89 31.29 -55.05
CA LEU A 34 -34.54 31.84 -55.31
C LEU A 34 -34.64 33.33 -55.75
N PRO A 35 -33.50 34.07 -55.86
CA PRO A 35 -33.33 35.43 -55.33
C PRO A 35 -33.41 36.55 -56.38
N PRO A 36 -33.18 37.81 -55.97
CA PRO A 36 -32.11 38.57 -56.64
C PRO A 36 -31.22 39.45 -55.72
N LEU A 37 -29.98 39.67 -56.15
CA LEU A 37 -28.97 40.67 -55.71
C LEU A 37 -29.14 41.99 -56.52
N PRO A 38 -28.34 43.07 -56.35
CA PRO A 38 -27.67 43.66 -55.17
C PRO A 38 -27.79 45.22 -55.12
N SER A 39 -27.38 45.88 -54.03
CA SER A 39 -26.83 47.25 -54.10
C SER A 39 -25.94 47.62 -52.90
N LEU A 40 -24.98 48.51 -53.19
CA LEU A 40 -23.70 48.80 -52.51
C LEU A 40 -23.78 49.75 -51.28
N PRO A 41 -22.66 49.94 -50.53
CA PRO A 41 -22.61 50.43 -49.15
C PRO A 41 -22.17 51.90 -49.00
N THR A 42 -22.47 52.53 -47.86
CA THR A 42 -21.75 53.73 -47.33
C THR A 42 -21.95 53.83 -45.78
N PRO A 43 -21.28 54.72 -45.01
CA PRO A 43 -20.14 54.31 -44.17
C PRO A 43 -20.27 54.68 -42.68
N LYS A 44 -19.28 54.21 -41.90
CA LYS A 44 -19.01 54.50 -40.47
C LYS A 44 -18.97 56.00 -40.14
N ARG A 45 -19.51 56.39 -38.98
CA ARG A 45 -19.11 57.62 -38.28
C ARG A 45 -19.22 57.44 -36.75
N THR A 46 -18.08 57.53 -36.08
CA THR A 46 -17.90 57.60 -34.60
C THR A 46 -17.76 59.09 -34.18
N PRO A 47 -17.65 59.41 -32.87
CA PRO A 47 -18.72 59.69 -31.92
C PRO A 47 -18.88 61.20 -31.60
N GLN A 48 -19.98 61.60 -30.96
CA GLN A 48 -20.08 62.91 -30.29
C GLN A 48 -20.23 62.73 -28.78
N PHE A 49 -19.24 63.27 -28.06
CA PHE A 49 -19.24 63.49 -26.63
C PHE A 49 -20.32 64.52 -26.26
N LYS A 50 -21.25 64.15 -25.37
CA LYS A 50 -22.07 65.10 -24.61
C LYS A 50 -22.18 64.61 -23.17
N THR A 51 -21.46 65.25 -22.28
CA THR A 51 -21.76 65.26 -20.84
C THR A 51 -22.98 66.17 -20.64
N PRO A 52 -24.00 65.76 -19.86
CA PRO A 52 -24.28 66.56 -18.68
C PRO A 52 -24.82 65.79 -17.45
N SER A 53 -24.65 66.47 -16.32
CA SER A 53 -25.49 66.48 -15.11
C SER A 53 -25.62 65.21 -14.26
N ARG A 54 -24.89 65.27 -13.15
CA ARG A 54 -25.00 64.52 -11.90
C ARG A 54 -26.45 64.47 -11.39
N ILE A 55 -27.05 63.27 -11.38
CA ILE A 55 -28.27 62.95 -10.64
C ILE A 55 -27.83 62.17 -9.39
N HIS A 56 -28.25 62.65 -8.21
CA HIS A 56 -28.06 61.95 -6.95
C HIS A 56 -28.80 60.59 -7.00
N ALA A 57 -28.05 59.49 -6.92
CA ALA A 57 -28.61 58.15 -6.82
C ALA A 57 -28.82 57.81 -5.33
N GLU A 58 -30.09 57.67 -4.97
CA GLU A 58 -30.62 57.05 -3.77
C GLU A 58 -29.90 55.72 -3.46
N SER A 59 -29.30 55.58 -2.29
CA SER A 59 -28.65 54.35 -1.85
C SER A 59 -29.69 53.28 -1.48
N GLN A 60 -29.81 52.23 -2.30
CA GLN A 60 -30.52 51.00 -1.90
C GLN A 60 -29.73 50.21 -0.85
N PRO A 61 -30.38 49.59 0.15
CA PRO A 61 -29.69 48.82 1.18
C PRO A 61 -29.17 47.51 0.61
N SER A 62 -27.87 47.25 0.82
CA SER A 62 -27.23 45.99 0.47
C SER A 62 -27.79 44.84 1.33
N ASN A 63 -28.44 43.86 0.71
CA ASN A 63 -28.80 42.60 1.37
C ASN A 63 -27.52 41.92 1.91
N PRO A 64 -27.42 41.61 3.21
CA PRO A 64 -26.27 40.90 3.75
C PRO A 64 -26.26 39.48 3.18
N ARG A 65 -25.12 39.09 2.60
CA ARG A 65 -24.88 37.72 2.14
C ARG A 65 -25.14 36.75 3.30
N PRO A 66 -25.89 35.65 3.11
CA PRO A 66 -26.14 34.71 4.18
C PRO A 66 -24.81 34.15 4.66
N SER A 67 -24.50 34.43 5.92
CA SER A 67 -23.33 33.91 6.61
C SER A 67 -23.39 32.39 6.63
N ILE A 68 -22.27 31.72 6.36
CA ILE A 68 -22.11 30.25 6.38
C ILE A 68 -22.63 29.65 7.71
N PHE A 69 -22.64 30.44 8.78
CA PHE A 69 -23.16 30.07 10.10
C PHE A 69 -24.70 29.96 10.19
N GLN A 70 -25.47 30.55 9.27
CA GLN A 70 -26.93 30.41 9.24
C GLN A 70 -27.37 29.01 8.76
N VAL A 71 -26.55 28.34 7.94
CA VAL A 71 -26.82 26.99 7.43
C VAL A 71 -26.72 25.93 8.54
N LEU A 72 -25.95 26.20 9.60
CA LEU A 72 -25.79 25.28 10.75
C LEU A 72 -26.94 25.34 11.78
N ARG A 73 -27.97 26.17 11.56
CA ARG A 73 -29.02 26.41 12.57
C ARG A 73 -30.10 25.34 12.60
N SER A 74 -30.30 24.58 11.51
CA SER A 74 -31.32 23.53 11.50
C SER A 74 -30.83 22.23 12.17
N PRO A 75 -31.65 21.55 12.98
CA PRO A 75 -31.23 20.33 13.68
C PRO A 75 -30.88 19.19 12.71
N THR A 76 -31.45 19.21 11.50
CA THR A 76 -31.16 18.24 10.42
C THR A 76 -29.79 18.49 9.77
N THR A 77 -29.42 19.74 9.47
CA THR A 77 -28.09 20.07 8.95
C THR A 77 -27.01 19.78 9.97
N ARG A 78 -27.23 20.08 11.26
CA ARG A 78 -26.28 19.75 12.33
C ARG A 78 -26.03 18.24 12.43
N ARG A 79 -27.07 17.40 12.31
CA ARG A 79 -26.92 15.94 12.26
C ARG A 79 -26.16 15.49 11.02
N LEU A 80 -26.46 16.02 9.84
CA LEU A 80 -25.79 15.65 8.60
C LEU A 80 -24.30 16.05 8.62
N VAL A 81 -23.98 17.24 9.12
CA VAL A 81 -22.60 17.69 9.35
C VAL A 81 -21.89 16.78 10.35
N TRP A 82 -22.58 16.39 11.44
CA TRP A 82 -22.02 15.45 12.41
C TRP A 82 -21.70 14.09 11.80
N TYR A 83 -22.60 13.51 11.00
CA TYR A 83 -22.32 12.25 10.28
C TYR A 83 -21.15 12.39 9.29
N LEU A 84 -21.12 13.46 8.50
CA LEU A 84 -20.04 13.72 7.55
C LEU A 84 -18.67 13.89 8.20
N VAL A 85 -18.60 14.50 9.39
CA VAL A 85 -17.34 14.78 10.09
C VAL A 85 -16.89 13.62 10.98
N PHE A 86 -17.82 12.96 11.68
CA PHE A 86 -17.48 11.99 12.71
C PHE A 86 -17.74 10.53 12.33
N VAL A 87 -18.65 10.25 11.38
CA VAL A 87 -19.00 8.87 11.01
C VAL A 87 -18.39 8.48 9.67
N VAL A 88 -18.46 9.35 8.67
CA VAL A 88 -17.94 9.04 7.32
C VAL A 88 -16.44 8.80 7.31
N PRO A 89 -15.56 9.59 7.97
CA PRO A 89 -14.12 9.36 7.89
C PRO A 89 -13.67 8.05 8.54
N PRO A 90 -14.13 7.66 9.75
CA PRO A 90 -13.82 6.34 10.31
C PRO A 90 -14.33 5.18 9.47
N VAL A 91 -15.56 5.28 8.92
CA VAL A 91 -16.13 4.24 8.06
C VAL A 91 -15.35 4.13 6.74
N ALA A 92 -14.99 5.25 6.11
CA ALA A 92 -14.18 5.27 4.90
C ALA A 92 -12.77 4.73 5.16
N PHE A 93 -12.15 5.07 6.29
CA PHE A 93 -10.89 4.50 6.72
C PHE A 93 -11.01 2.98 6.87
N PHE A 94 -12.01 2.49 7.59
CA PHE A 94 -12.24 1.05 7.78
C PHE A 94 -12.44 0.31 6.44
N LEU A 95 -13.27 0.84 5.54
CA LEU A 95 -13.49 0.27 4.21
C LEU A 95 -12.20 0.29 3.37
N SER A 96 -11.35 1.31 3.52
CA SER A 96 -10.05 1.36 2.84
C SER A 96 -9.08 0.27 3.32
N GLN A 97 -9.14 -0.06 4.61
CA GLN A 97 -8.32 -1.10 5.24
C GLN A 97 -8.83 -2.51 4.96
N PHE A 98 -10.03 -2.66 4.39
CA PHE A 98 -10.61 -3.97 4.12
C PHE A 98 -9.69 -4.79 3.19
N PRO A 99 -9.41 -6.07 3.55
CA PRO A 99 -8.44 -6.89 2.83
C PRO A 99 -8.95 -7.35 1.47
N LEU A 100 -10.27 -7.35 1.25
CA LEU A 100 -10.85 -7.73 -0.03
C LEU A 100 -11.22 -6.50 -0.86
N ARG A 101 -10.93 -6.53 -2.15
CA ARG A 101 -11.29 -5.48 -3.10
C ARG A 101 -11.81 -6.09 -4.40
N ILE A 102 -12.83 -5.49 -4.99
CA ILE A 102 -13.29 -5.87 -6.32
C ILE A 102 -12.49 -5.08 -7.35
N ALA A 103 -11.96 -5.76 -8.36
CA ALA A 103 -11.24 -5.15 -9.47
C ALA A 103 -11.80 -5.64 -10.81
N THR A 104 -11.55 -4.89 -11.89
CA THR A 104 -12.04 -5.20 -13.24
C THR A 104 -10.87 -5.45 -14.18
N VAL A 105 -10.85 -6.59 -14.86
CA VAL A 105 -9.75 -7.03 -15.70
C VAL A 105 -10.12 -6.88 -17.17
N ARG A 106 -9.21 -6.34 -17.97
CA ARG A 106 -9.36 -6.17 -19.42
C ARG A 106 -8.14 -6.71 -20.15
N GLY A 107 -8.36 -7.13 -21.40
CA GLY A 107 -7.32 -7.56 -22.31
C GLY A 107 -7.08 -9.09 -22.36
N PRO A 108 -6.23 -9.54 -23.32
CA PRO A 108 -6.09 -10.94 -23.67
C PRO A 108 -5.09 -11.72 -22.82
N SER A 109 -4.24 -11.04 -22.03
CA SER A 109 -3.00 -11.66 -21.52
C SER A 109 -3.18 -12.83 -20.54
N MET A 110 -4.36 -12.97 -19.94
CA MET A 110 -4.70 -14.04 -18.99
C MET A 110 -5.70 -15.04 -19.60
N GLN A 111 -5.90 -15.02 -20.92
CA GLN A 111 -6.71 -16.01 -21.61
C GLN A 111 -6.06 -17.40 -21.57
N PRO A 112 -6.84 -18.48 -21.53
CA PRO A 112 -8.31 -18.55 -21.51
C PRO A 112 -8.93 -18.39 -20.12
N TYR A 113 -8.10 -18.15 -19.10
CA TYR A 113 -8.54 -18.15 -17.70
C TYR A 113 -9.37 -16.92 -17.33
N LEU A 114 -8.94 -15.74 -17.77
CA LEU A 114 -9.69 -14.48 -17.68
C LEU A 114 -10.00 -13.97 -19.08
N ASN A 115 -11.16 -13.33 -19.24
CA ASN A 115 -11.68 -12.77 -20.48
C ASN A 115 -11.69 -13.75 -21.67
N PRO A 116 -12.33 -14.93 -21.56
CA PRO A 116 -12.28 -15.96 -22.60
C PRO A 116 -12.87 -15.51 -23.94
N THR A 117 -13.75 -14.51 -23.96
CA THR A 117 -14.44 -14.01 -25.15
C THR A 117 -13.72 -12.88 -25.88
N HIS A 118 -12.57 -12.43 -25.39
CA HIS A 118 -11.85 -11.30 -25.99
C HIS A 118 -11.15 -11.73 -27.28
N SER A 119 -11.52 -11.12 -28.41
CA SER A 119 -10.90 -11.34 -29.72
C SER A 119 -10.62 -9.97 -30.36
N PRO A 120 -9.48 -9.78 -31.06
CA PRO A 120 -9.20 -8.51 -31.76
C PRO A 120 -10.22 -8.19 -32.87
N ASP A 121 -10.88 -9.21 -33.43
CA ASP A 121 -11.79 -9.05 -34.57
C ASP A 121 -13.24 -8.75 -34.14
N LEU A 122 -13.53 -8.81 -32.83
CA LEU A 122 -14.87 -8.65 -32.28
C LEU A 122 -14.95 -7.40 -31.40
N PRO A 123 -16.16 -6.85 -31.19
CA PRO A 123 -16.37 -5.79 -30.21
C PRO A 123 -15.88 -6.20 -28.82
N GLU A 124 -15.31 -5.25 -28.06
CA GLU A 124 -14.80 -5.52 -26.71
C GLU A 124 -15.89 -6.17 -25.83
N PRO A 125 -15.66 -7.39 -25.31
CA PRO A 125 -16.63 -8.05 -24.44
C PRO A 125 -16.70 -7.37 -23.07
N ALA A 126 -17.74 -7.72 -22.31
CA ALA A 126 -17.86 -7.29 -20.92
C ALA A 126 -16.64 -7.76 -20.11
N PRO A 127 -16.01 -6.88 -19.31
CA PRO A 127 -14.79 -7.21 -18.62
C PRO A 127 -15.06 -8.09 -17.39
N ASP A 128 -14.16 -9.04 -17.15
CA ASP A 128 -14.23 -9.88 -15.96
C ASP A 128 -14.01 -9.07 -14.68
N ARG A 129 -14.78 -9.38 -13.65
CA ARG A 129 -14.60 -8.86 -12.29
C ARG A 129 -13.87 -9.90 -11.47
N ILE A 130 -12.94 -9.45 -10.64
CA ILE A 130 -12.17 -10.32 -9.76
C ILE A 130 -12.25 -9.85 -8.31
N LEU A 131 -12.22 -10.82 -7.41
CA LEU A 131 -12.08 -10.59 -5.97
C LEU A 131 -10.60 -10.65 -5.62
N LEU A 132 -10.03 -9.50 -5.29
CA LEU A 132 -8.64 -9.32 -4.88
C LEU A 132 -8.51 -9.41 -3.36
N GLN A 133 -7.66 -10.29 -2.86
CA GLN A 133 -7.17 -10.25 -1.49
C GLN A 133 -5.86 -9.45 -1.45
N LYS A 134 -5.87 -8.29 -0.80
CA LYS A 134 -4.68 -7.46 -0.59
C LYS A 134 -3.66 -8.23 0.23
N VAL A 135 -2.40 -8.17 -0.20
CA VAL A 135 -1.28 -8.70 0.57
C VAL A 135 -0.71 -7.61 1.47
N THR A 136 -0.38 -7.98 2.70
CA THR A 136 0.28 -7.11 3.68
C THR A 136 1.73 -7.56 3.80
N PHE A 137 2.65 -6.65 3.45
CA PHE A 137 4.09 -6.83 3.65
C PHE A 137 4.50 -6.18 4.98
N PRO A 138 5.61 -6.60 5.60
CA PRO A 138 6.09 -6.03 6.86
C PRO A 138 6.25 -4.50 6.84
N GLY A 139 6.47 -3.88 5.67
CA GLY A 139 6.52 -2.42 5.49
C GLY A 139 5.16 -1.72 5.24
N ARG A 140 4.04 -2.45 5.21
CA ARG A 140 2.68 -1.92 5.03
C ARG A 140 1.71 -2.56 6.04
N PRO A 141 1.87 -2.29 7.35
CA PRO A 141 0.98 -2.84 8.37
C PRO A 141 -0.44 -2.29 8.18
N SER A 142 -1.43 -3.19 8.18
CA SER A 142 -2.83 -2.80 8.29
C SER A 142 -3.11 -2.46 9.76
N VAL A 143 -3.50 -1.22 10.05
CA VAL A 143 -3.76 -0.76 11.44
C VAL A 143 -4.94 -1.52 12.08
N VAL A 144 -5.84 -2.05 11.24
CA VAL A 144 -7.10 -2.67 11.67
C VAL A 144 -7.08 -4.21 11.60
N PHE A 145 -6.28 -4.79 10.71
CA PHE A 145 -6.26 -6.23 10.45
C PHE A 145 -4.84 -6.76 10.56
N ASN A 146 -4.59 -7.59 11.58
CA ASN A 146 -3.33 -8.33 11.71
C ASN A 146 -3.33 -9.52 10.74
N ASN A 147 -3.06 -9.25 9.47
CA ASN A 147 -2.97 -10.30 8.47
C ASN A 147 -1.59 -10.97 8.55
N PRO A 148 -1.51 -12.31 8.54
CA PRO A 148 -0.21 -12.99 8.51
C PRO A 148 0.59 -12.56 7.27
N PRO A 149 1.94 -12.59 7.33
CA PRO A 149 2.78 -12.30 6.18
C PRO A 149 2.37 -13.22 5.02
N PHE A 150 1.89 -12.61 3.93
CA PHE A 150 1.32 -13.39 2.83
C PHE A 150 2.46 -13.97 2.00
N GLN A 151 2.60 -15.30 2.04
CA GLN A 151 3.54 -16.01 1.19
C GLN A 151 2.94 -16.21 -0.21
N LEU A 152 3.66 -15.74 -1.22
CA LEU A 152 3.29 -15.92 -2.61
C LEU A 152 3.69 -17.32 -3.06
N HIS A 153 2.75 -18.03 -3.67
CA HIS A 153 2.94 -19.41 -4.12
C HIS A 153 2.88 -19.50 -5.64
N ARG A 154 3.55 -20.50 -6.20
CA ARG A 154 3.46 -20.89 -7.61
C ARG A 154 1.99 -21.13 -7.98
N GLY A 155 1.62 -20.73 -9.20
CA GLY A 155 0.26 -20.87 -9.73
C GLY A 155 -0.74 -19.81 -9.28
N GLN A 156 -0.43 -18.97 -8.29
CA GLN A 156 -1.33 -17.89 -7.86
C GLN A 156 -1.42 -16.78 -8.91
N ILE A 157 -2.60 -16.19 -9.07
CA ILE A 157 -2.80 -15.01 -9.92
C ILE A 157 -2.67 -13.76 -9.07
N VAL A 158 -1.76 -12.87 -9.44
CA VAL A 158 -1.42 -11.66 -8.69
C VAL A 158 -1.69 -10.41 -9.50
N ILE A 159 -2.09 -9.36 -8.79
CA ILE A 159 -2.13 -7.99 -9.32
C ILE A 159 -0.94 -7.24 -8.74
N PHE A 160 -0.19 -6.55 -9.59
CA PHE A 160 0.98 -5.77 -9.21
C PHE A 160 1.10 -4.50 -10.05
N TYR A 161 1.89 -3.54 -9.58
CA TYR A 161 2.24 -2.35 -10.37
C TYR A 161 3.20 -2.72 -11.50
N ALA A 162 2.87 -2.33 -12.73
CA ALA A 162 3.69 -2.67 -13.89
C ALA A 162 5.08 -2.01 -13.79
N PRO A 163 6.20 -2.76 -13.92
CA PRO A 163 7.54 -2.19 -13.81
C PRO A 163 7.82 -1.06 -14.81
N HIS A 164 7.22 -1.14 -16.01
CA HIS A 164 7.37 -0.14 -17.06
C HIS A 164 6.52 1.13 -16.84
N ASP A 165 5.42 1.03 -16.09
CA ASP A 165 4.49 2.13 -15.86
C ASP A 165 3.80 1.97 -14.50
N PRO A 166 4.31 2.64 -13.43
CA PRO A 166 3.81 2.46 -12.08
C PRO A 166 2.39 3.01 -11.87
N LYS A 167 1.84 3.77 -12.84
CA LYS A 167 0.44 4.21 -12.79
C LYS A 167 -0.52 3.10 -13.21
N LYS A 168 -0.02 2.07 -13.89
CA LYS A 168 -0.79 0.93 -14.36
C LYS A 168 -0.53 -0.28 -13.49
N TRP A 169 -1.57 -1.08 -13.35
CA TRP A 169 -1.50 -2.38 -12.70
C TRP A 169 -1.68 -3.46 -13.75
N ALA A 170 -0.95 -4.55 -13.58
CA ALA A 170 -1.01 -5.74 -14.42
C ALA A 170 -1.48 -6.93 -13.60
N ILE A 171 -2.13 -7.88 -14.26
CA ILE A 171 -2.52 -9.16 -13.68
C ILE A 171 -1.81 -10.28 -14.42
N LYS A 172 -1.09 -11.13 -13.68
CA LYS A 172 -0.32 -12.26 -14.19
C LYS A 172 -0.35 -13.42 -13.22
N ARG A 173 0.06 -14.60 -13.68
CA ARG A 173 0.24 -15.77 -12.85
C ARG A 173 1.68 -15.88 -12.37
N ILE A 174 1.88 -16.23 -11.11
CA ILE A 174 3.19 -16.59 -10.56
C ILE A 174 3.58 -17.94 -11.14
N VAL A 175 4.67 -17.95 -11.88
CA VAL A 175 5.27 -19.15 -12.45
C VAL A 175 6.39 -19.66 -11.54
N ALA A 176 7.17 -18.74 -10.95
CA ALA A 176 8.29 -19.10 -10.09
C ALA A 176 8.50 -18.10 -8.95
N VAL A 177 9.04 -18.60 -7.84
CA VAL A 177 9.29 -17.88 -6.58
C VAL A 177 10.80 -17.91 -6.26
N PRO A 178 11.29 -17.19 -5.22
CA PRO A 178 12.72 -17.14 -4.92
C PRO A 178 13.35 -18.53 -4.79
N GLY A 179 14.50 -18.74 -5.43
CA GLY A 179 15.22 -20.01 -5.47
C GLY A 179 14.85 -20.94 -6.63
N ASP A 180 13.78 -20.64 -7.36
CA ASP A 180 13.44 -21.38 -8.59
C ASP A 180 14.34 -20.96 -9.76
N ARG A 181 14.46 -21.87 -10.73
CA ARG A 181 15.13 -21.61 -11.99
C ARG A 181 14.13 -21.72 -13.15
N VAL A 182 14.04 -20.68 -13.95
CA VAL A 182 13.09 -20.59 -15.08
C VAL A 182 13.83 -20.48 -16.39
N THR A 183 13.45 -21.30 -17.36
CA THR A 183 13.86 -21.11 -18.75
C THR A 183 12.93 -20.09 -19.40
N PRO A 184 13.41 -18.90 -19.77
CA PRO A 184 12.58 -17.86 -20.38
C PRO A 184 12.18 -18.23 -21.82
N ARG A 185 11.19 -17.51 -22.36
CA ARG A 185 10.80 -17.64 -23.77
C ARG A 185 11.90 -17.05 -24.69
N PRO A 186 12.00 -17.52 -25.95
CA PRO A 186 13.01 -17.04 -26.89
C PRO A 186 13.03 -15.50 -27.00
N SER A 187 14.23 -14.94 -27.10
CA SER A 187 14.50 -13.49 -27.15
C SER A 187 14.08 -12.70 -25.90
N TYR A 188 14.23 -13.31 -24.72
CA TYR A 188 14.28 -12.59 -23.45
C TYR A 188 15.51 -11.67 -23.41
N PRO A 189 15.37 -10.39 -22.98
CA PRO A 189 16.51 -9.45 -22.97
C PRO A 189 17.69 -9.88 -22.12
N GLY A 190 17.48 -10.73 -21.10
CA GLY A 190 18.55 -11.30 -20.27
C GLY A 190 19.26 -12.52 -20.87
N GLY A 191 18.93 -12.89 -22.12
CA GLY A 191 19.49 -14.05 -22.82
C GLY A 191 18.56 -15.26 -22.81
N ASP A 192 18.87 -16.27 -23.64
CA ASP A 192 18.07 -17.52 -23.71
C ASP A 192 18.45 -18.55 -22.63
N GLY A 193 19.37 -18.19 -21.73
CA GLY A 193 19.79 -19.03 -20.62
C GLY A 193 18.75 -19.09 -19.49
N PRO A 194 18.79 -20.14 -18.65
CA PRO A 194 17.90 -20.26 -17.50
C PRO A 194 18.22 -19.18 -16.45
N VAL A 195 17.18 -18.54 -15.94
CA VAL A 195 17.24 -17.43 -14.98
C VAL A 195 16.86 -17.94 -13.59
N VAL A 196 17.69 -17.66 -12.59
CA VAL A 196 17.37 -17.93 -11.19
C VAL A 196 16.58 -16.75 -10.62
N VAL A 197 15.46 -17.03 -9.95
CA VAL A 197 14.65 -15.99 -9.31
C VAL A 197 15.30 -15.56 -8.00
N PRO A 198 15.70 -14.28 -7.85
CA PRO A 198 16.42 -13.82 -6.67
C PRO A 198 15.49 -13.61 -5.46
N TYR A 199 16.10 -13.37 -4.30
CA TYR A 199 15.40 -13.06 -3.06
C TYR A 199 14.40 -11.90 -3.24
N ASN A 200 13.23 -12.03 -2.61
CA ASN A 200 12.15 -11.05 -2.66
C ASN A 200 11.67 -10.68 -4.09
N HIS A 201 11.90 -11.55 -5.06
CA HIS A 201 11.38 -11.42 -6.42
C HIS A 201 10.54 -12.64 -6.81
N ILE A 202 9.74 -12.48 -7.86
CA ILE A 202 8.89 -13.53 -8.46
C ILE A 202 8.97 -13.44 -9.97
N TRP A 203 8.84 -14.59 -10.65
CA TRP A 203 8.64 -14.65 -12.09
C TRP A 203 7.16 -14.82 -12.39
N VAL A 204 6.59 -13.88 -13.13
CA VAL A 204 5.18 -13.86 -13.51
C VAL A 204 4.98 -13.92 -15.02
N GLU A 205 4.00 -14.70 -15.48
CA GLU A 205 3.64 -14.83 -16.90
C GLU A 205 2.13 -14.70 -17.14
N GLY A 206 1.76 -14.31 -18.35
CA GLY A 206 0.38 -14.41 -18.82
C GLY A 206 0.03 -15.84 -19.22
N ASP A 207 -1.24 -16.23 -19.05
CA ASP A 207 -1.74 -17.54 -19.51
C ASP A 207 -1.91 -17.58 -21.04
N ALA A 208 -1.93 -16.42 -21.72
CA ALA A 208 -2.15 -16.33 -23.15
C ALA A 208 -0.99 -16.93 -23.96
N ASP A 209 -1.37 -17.70 -24.97
CA ASP A 209 -0.44 -18.22 -25.98
C ASP A 209 -0.08 -17.11 -26.98
N GLY A 210 1.20 -16.74 -26.99
CA GLY A 210 1.76 -15.68 -27.84
C GLY A 210 2.46 -14.58 -27.04
N ARG A 211 3.64 -14.14 -27.50
CA ARG A 211 4.43 -13.08 -26.86
C ARG A 211 3.83 -11.68 -27.10
N ASP A 212 3.12 -11.52 -28.20
CA ASP A 212 2.39 -10.32 -28.63
C ASP A 212 1.20 -10.00 -27.73
N LYS A 213 0.60 -11.02 -27.09
CA LYS A 213 -0.60 -10.88 -26.24
C LYS A 213 -0.30 -10.62 -24.78
N THR A 214 0.95 -10.81 -24.34
CA THR A 214 1.35 -10.65 -22.95
C THR A 214 2.68 -9.93 -22.80
N VAL A 215 2.67 -8.83 -22.05
CA VAL A 215 3.87 -8.21 -21.49
C VAL A 215 4.02 -8.72 -20.06
N ASP A 216 5.03 -9.53 -19.82
CA ASP A 216 5.28 -10.23 -18.55
C ASP A 216 6.78 -10.41 -18.29
N SER A 217 7.19 -11.30 -17.38
CA SER A 217 8.60 -11.44 -16.99
C SER A 217 9.51 -11.86 -18.14
N ASN A 218 8.97 -12.41 -19.23
CA ASN A 218 9.75 -12.64 -20.45
C ASN A 218 10.14 -11.34 -21.20
N TRP A 219 9.64 -10.18 -20.75
CA TRP A 219 10.01 -8.86 -21.26
C TRP A 219 10.90 -8.08 -20.30
N TYR A 220 10.63 -8.12 -19.00
CA TYR A 220 11.33 -7.30 -18.00
C TYR A 220 12.10 -8.09 -16.94
N GLY A 221 11.99 -9.41 -16.92
CA GLY A 221 12.62 -10.28 -15.92
C GLY A 221 11.79 -10.44 -14.64
N PRO A 222 12.40 -10.93 -13.56
CA PRO A 222 11.71 -11.12 -12.29
C PRO A 222 11.32 -9.78 -11.65
N ILE A 223 10.20 -9.74 -10.94
CA ILE A 223 9.67 -8.52 -10.29
C ILE A 223 9.73 -8.63 -8.79
N SER A 224 9.95 -7.51 -8.10
CA SER A 224 9.92 -7.49 -6.63
C SER A 224 8.52 -7.82 -6.10
N GLN A 225 8.45 -8.64 -5.06
CA GLN A 225 7.19 -8.99 -4.38
C GLN A 225 6.50 -7.75 -3.82
N ASN A 226 7.24 -6.69 -3.48
CA ASN A 226 6.70 -5.42 -2.98
C ASN A 226 5.82 -4.65 -3.98
N LEU A 227 5.93 -4.98 -5.28
CA LEU A 227 5.06 -4.42 -6.32
C LEU A 227 3.66 -5.07 -6.30
N VAL A 228 3.52 -6.24 -5.66
CA VAL A 228 2.26 -6.97 -5.56
C VAL A 228 1.28 -6.21 -4.67
N ILE A 229 0.09 -5.97 -5.22
CA ILE A 229 -1.03 -5.33 -4.54
C ILE A 229 -1.87 -6.39 -3.82
N GLY A 230 -2.08 -7.54 -4.48
CA GLY A 230 -2.89 -8.62 -3.93
C GLY A 230 -2.96 -9.85 -4.82
N VAL A 231 -3.58 -10.90 -4.29
CA VAL A 231 -3.86 -12.17 -4.97
C VAL A 231 -5.32 -12.25 -5.36
N ALA A 232 -5.62 -12.60 -6.61
CA ALA A 232 -6.98 -12.83 -7.07
C ALA A 232 -7.49 -14.18 -6.51
N LYS A 233 -8.70 -14.20 -5.95
CA LYS A 233 -9.33 -15.38 -5.31
C LYS A 233 -10.58 -15.89 -6.03
N ALA A 234 -11.28 -15.01 -6.74
CA ALA A 234 -12.44 -15.38 -7.55
C ALA A 234 -12.54 -14.47 -8.76
N ALA A 235 -13.11 -14.98 -9.85
CA ALA A 235 -13.43 -14.21 -11.05
C ALA A 235 -14.87 -14.51 -11.49
N TRP A 236 -15.56 -13.51 -12.03
CA TRP A 236 -16.87 -13.66 -12.63
C TRP A 236 -17.06 -12.65 -13.77
N THR A 237 -17.71 -13.08 -14.84
CA THR A 237 -18.10 -12.19 -15.93
C THR A 237 -19.52 -11.69 -15.65
N PRO A 238 -19.71 -10.38 -15.39
CA PRO A 238 -21.04 -9.84 -15.19
C PRO A 238 -21.82 -9.86 -16.52
N TRP A 239 -23.14 -10.11 -16.44
CA TRP A 239 -24.07 -10.16 -17.58
C TRP A 239 -23.84 -11.28 -18.62
N SER A 240 -22.91 -12.20 -18.40
CA SER A 240 -22.91 -13.48 -19.13
C SER A 240 -23.97 -14.40 -18.51
N TRP A 241 -24.94 -14.87 -19.29
CA TRP A 241 -25.86 -15.91 -18.84
C TRP A 241 -25.46 -17.26 -19.46
N PRO A 242 -25.28 -18.33 -18.66
CA PRO A 242 -25.37 -18.37 -17.18
C PRO A 242 -24.20 -17.63 -16.51
N TRP A 243 -24.41 -17.16 -15.26
CA TRP A 243 -23.36 -16.47 -14.50
C TRP A 243 -22.20 -17.46 -14.25
N GLN A 244 -21.09 -17.28 -14.97
CA GLN A 244 -19.92 -18.14 -14.83
C GLN A 244 -19.10 -17.66 -13.64
N TRP A 245 -19.31 -18.30 -12.49
CA TRP A 245 -18.43 -18.16 -11.33
C TRP A 245 -17.20 -19.03 -11.52
N ARG A 246 -16.02 -18.42 -11.55
CA ARG A 246 -14.73 -19.12 -11.61
C ARG A 246 -14.02 -18.90 -10.29
N GLY A 247 -14.11 -19.90 -9.40
CA GLY A 247 -13.27 -19.92 -8.22
C GLY A 247 -11.81 -20.01 -8.67
N LEU A 248 -10.92 -19.16 -8.15
CA LEU A 248 -9.49 -19.32 -8.43
C LEU A 248 -8.88 -20.55 -7.73
N GLY A 249 -9.70 -21.32 -7.00
CA GLY A 249 -9.41 -22.69 -6.56
C GLY A 249 -8.12 -22.82 -5.74
N ASN A 250 -7.70 -24.07 -5.55
CA ASN A 250 -6.36 -24.34 -5.06
C ASN A 250 -5.38 -24.07 -6.21
N TRP A 251 -4.50 -23.08 -6.02
CA TRP A 251 -3.47 -22.66 -6.98
C TRP A 251 -2.56 -23.81 -7.44
N THR A 252 -2.46 -24.89 -6.67
CA THR A 252 -1.70 -26.12 -6.95
C THR A 252 -2.21 -26.88 -8.18
N ASP A 253 -3.52 -26.85 -8.41
CA ASP A 253 -4.19 -27.74 -9.37
C ASP A 253 -4.30 -27.11 -10.77
N HIS A 254 -3.97 -25.82 -10.90
CA HIS A 254 -4.04 -25.12 -12.17
C HIS A 254 -2.82 -25.45 -13.04
N ASP A 255 -3.10 -25.97 -14.23
CA ASP A 255 -2.10 -26.08 -15.29
C ASP A 255 -2.03 -24.78 -16.08
N TYR A 256 -0.82 -24.24 -16.17
CA TYR A 256 -0.50 -23.03 -16.94
C TYR A 256 0.64 -23.33 -17.93
N PRO A 257 0.81 -22.52 -18.99
CA PRO A 257 1.72 -22.85 -20.10
C PRO A 257 3.15 -23.19 -19.67
N ALA A 258 3.71 -22.45 -18.70
CA ALA A 258 5.07 -22.70 -18.20
C ALA A 258 5.21 -24.07 -17.50
N LYS A 259 4.21 -24.46 -16.69
CA LYS A 259 4.16 -25.76 -16.00
C LYS A 259 4.04 -26.91 -17.01
N ARG A 260 3.17 -26.76 -18.02
CA ARG A 260 2.98 -27.76 -19.10
C ARG A 260 4.24 -27.99 -19.94
N GLN A 261 5.05 -26.95 -20.11
CA GLN A 261 6.29 -27.01 -20.88
C GLN A 261 7.50 -27.46 -20.05
N GLY A 262 7.35 -27.66 -18.74
CA GLY A 262 8.46 -28.04 -17.85
C GLY A 262 9.58 -27.00 -17.79
N ARG A 263 9.27 -25.70 -17.96
CA ARG A 263 10.28 -24.63 -18.01
C ARG A 263 10.78 -24.19 -16.63
N VAL A 264 10.20 -24.69 -15.55
CA VAL A 264 10.50 -24.28 -14.18
C VAL A 264 11.09 -25.47 -13.44
N GLU A 265 12.31 -25.29 -12.95
CA GLU A 265 12.93 -26.18 -11.96
C GLU A 265 12.70 -25.55 -10.58
N GLU A 266 12.00 -26.26 -9.71
CA GLU A 266 11.59 -25.74 -8.40
C GLU A 266 12.72 -25.85 -7.38
N ASP A 267 12.93 -24.79 -6.59
CA ASP A 267 13.79 -24.76 -5.40
C ASP A 267 15.25 -25.21 -5.61
N VAL A 268 15.81 -24.97 -6.80
CA VAL A 268 17.18 -25.37 -7.18
C VAL A 268 18.26 -24.60 -6.42
N VAL A 269 18.03 -23.31 -6.15
CA VAL A 269 19.03 -22.41 -5.57
C VAL A 269 18.58 -21.93 -4.19
N GLY A 270 18.95 -22.67 -3.15
CA GLY A 270 18.58 -22.35 -1.76
C GLY A 270 19.07 -20.98 -1.31
N GLU A 271 20.27 -20.57 -1.72
CA GLU A 271 20.86 -19.26 -1.39
C GLU A 271 20.00 -18.08 -1.85
N ALA A 272 19.29 -18.22 -2.97
CA ALA A 272 18.43 -17.17 -3.51
C ALA A 272 17.12 -16.98 -2.69
N LYS A 273 16.84 -17.84 -1.71
CA LYS A 273 15.74 -17.64 -0.74
C LYS A 273 16.17 -16.84 0.48
N VAL A 274 17.46 -16.78 0.75
CA VAL A 274 18.00 -16.09 1.92
C VAL A 274 18.13 -14.60 1.59
N ASP A 275 17.86 -13.76 2.57
CA ASP A 275 18.07 -12.32 2.43
C ASP A 275 19.56 -12.05 2.16
N PRO A 276 19.93 -11.37 1.06
CA PRO A 276 21.33 -11.11 0.74
C PRO A 276 22.07 -10.35 1.85
N ASP A 277 21.34 -9.51 2.61
CA ASP A 277 21.89 -8.79 3.74
C ASP A 277 22.31 -9.78 4.83
N LYS A 278 21.50 -10.80 5.14
CA LYS A 278 21.85 -11.84 6.11
C LYS A 278 23.06 -12.67 5.68
N VAL A 279 23.17 -12.96 4.38
CA VAL A 279 24.31 -13.72 3.83
C VAL A 279 25.62 -12.94 4.00
N HIS A 280 25.62 -11.64 3.71
CA HIS A 280 26.82 -10.80 3.92
C HIS A 280 27.21 -10.73 5.41
N MET A 281 26.25 -10.82 6.34
CA MET A 281 26.54 -10.81 7.78
C MET A 281 27.21 -12.08 8.24
N GLY A 282 26.64 -13.24 7.93
CA GLY A 282 27.24 -14.52 8.30
C GLY A 282 28.67 -14.65 7.76
N GLN A 283 28.92 -14.16 6.54
CA GLN A 283 30.26 -14.11 5.96
C GLN A 283 31.21 -13.17 6.73
N ALA A 284 30.77 -11.99 7.17
CA ALA A 284 31.63 -11.07 7.92
C ALA A 284 32.11 -11.66 9.26
N PHE A 285 31.25 -12.45 9.93
CA PHE A 285 31.60 -13.18 11.14
C PHE A 285 32.46 -14.41 10.83
N ALA A 286 32.10 -15.20 9.81
CA ALA A 286 32.84 -16.40 9.40
C ALA A 286 34.27 -16.07 8.91
N ASP A 287 34.44 -14.98 8.14
CA ASP A 287 35.74 -14.56 7.60
C ASP A 287 36.63 -13.86 8.65
N GLY A 288 36.12 -13.66 9.87
CA GLY A 288 36.81 -12.95 10.95
C GLY A 288 36.92 -11.43 10.73
N THR A 289 36.21 -10.87 9.75
CA THR A 289 36.18 -9.43 9.48
C THR A 289 35.50 -8.68 10.63
N ALA A 290 34.43 -9.25 11.21
CA ALA A 290 33.76 -8.69 12.37
C ALA A 290 34.70 -8.54 13.59
N ALA A 291 35.57 -9.52 13.82
CA ALA A 291 36.57 -9.47 14.89
C ALA A 291 37.61 -8.37 14.66
N ARG A 292 38.01 -8.11 13.40
CA ARG A 292 38.91 -7.00 13.06
C ARG A 292 38.25 -5.64 13.27
N GLU A 293 36.98 -5.50 12.89
CA GLU A 293 36.19 -4.30 13.14
C GLU A 293 36.02 -4.06 14.66
N LEU A 294 35.80 -5.11 15.47
CA LEU A 294 35.79 -5.00 16.93
C LEU A 294 37.10 -4.43 17.49
N ILE A 295 38.25 -4.98 17.08
CA ILE A 295 39.57 -4.48 17.51
C ILE A 295 39.76 -3.03 17.07
N ALA A 296 39.32 -2.68 15.86
CA ALA A 296 39.40 -1.31 15.35
C ALA A 296 38.51 -0.34 16.14
N LEU A 297 37.32 -0.78 16.57
CA LEU A 297 36.41 0.00 17.42
C LEU A 297 37.00 0.22 18.80
N GLN A 298 37.56 -0.83 19.43
CA GLN A 298 38.22 -0.74 20.73
C GLN A 298 39.43 0.20 20.67
N ALA A 299 40.24 0.13 19.62
CA ALA A 299 41.37 1.05 19.42
C ALA A 299 40.94 2.51 19.24
N LYS A 300 39.72 2.75 18.73
CA LYS A 300 39.16 4.09 18.48
C LYS A 300 38.15 4.53 19.54
N ARG A 301 38.01 3.80 20.65
CA ARG A 301 36.97 4.02 21.67
C ARG A 301 36.84 5.47 22.12
N GLN A 302 37.96 6.16 22.34
CA GLN A 302 37.98 7.56 22.76
C GLN A 302 37.48 8.54 21.69
N ARG A 303 37.59 8.19 20.41
CA ARG A 303 37.17 9.01 19.26
C ARG A 303 35.77 8.63 18.74
N LEU A 304 35.14 7.59 19.27
CA LEU A 304 33.79 7.19 18.87
C LEU A 304 32.76 8.33 19.00
N PRO A 305 32.74 9.13 20.08
CA PRO A 305 31.81 10.25 20.19
C PRO A 305 31.98 11.28 19.06
N GLU A 306 33.22 11.58 18.67
CA GLU A 306 33.52 12.50 17.55
C GLU A 306 33.13 11.90 16.20
N MET A 307 33.32 10.59 16.01
CA MET A 307 32.92 9.89 14.80
C MET A 307 31.40 9.84 14.64
N MET A 308 30.66 9.68 15.74
CA MET A 308 29.19 9.64 15.76
C MET A 308 28.53 10.99 15.42
N ALA A 309 29.29 12.09 15.47
CA ALA A 309 28.80 13.39 14.98
C ALA A 309 28.58 13.40 13.45
N ASP A 310 29.28 12.55 12.70
CA ASP A 310 29.04 12.36 11.27
C ASP A 310 27.94 11.32 11.04
N ARG A 311 26.82 11.76 10.45
CA ARG A 311 25.65 10.91 10.18
C ARG A 311 26.01 9.64 9.41
N LYS A 312 26.92 9.71 8.44
CA LYS A 312 27.30 8.51 7.65
C LYS A 312 28.04 7.48 8.50
N LYS A 313 28.89 7.95 9.42
CA LYS A 313 29.64 7.08 10.33
C LYS A 313 28.72 6.51 11.41
N LEU A 314 27.81 7.32 11.93
CA LEU A 314 26.78 6.86 12.86
C LEU A 314 25.91 5.77 12.24
N ASP A 315 25.46 5.96 11.01
CA ASP A 315 24.68 4.96 10.28
C ASP A 315 25.50 3.66 10.08
N LYS A 316 26.79 3.75 9.75
CA LYS A 316 27.68 2.56 9.72
C LYS A 316 27.73 1.84 11.07
N LEU A 317 27.86 2.57 12.18
CA LEU A 317 27.92 1.97 13.53
C LEU A 317 26.59 1.31 13.92
N ARG A 318 25.47 1.95 13.60
CA ARG A 318 24.13 1.37 13.77
C ARG A 318 23.99 0.08 12.98
N THR A 319 24.45 0.08 11.74
CA THR A 319 24.45 -1.10 10.88
C THR A 319 25.26 -2.25 11.50
N ILE A 320 26.48 -1.98 12.00
CA ILE A 320 27.28 -3.01 12.71
C ILE A 320 26.54 -3.53 13.95
N TYR A 321 25.95 -2.63 14.76
CA TYR A 321 25.18 -3.01 15.94
C TYR A 321 23.99 -3.91 15.59
N THR A 322 23.22 -3.55 14.56
CA THR A 322 22.08 -4.37 14.10
C THR A 322 22.54 -5.75 13.65
N TYR A 323 23.69 -5.85 12.99
CA TYR A 323 24.24 -7.13 12.54
C TYR A 323 24.70 -7.99 13.70
N ALA A 324 25.36 -7.40 14.70
CA ALA A 324 25.76 -8.12 15.90
C ALA A 324 24.56 -8.62 16.71
N LYS A 325 23.46 -7.84 16.82
CA LYS A 325 22.21 -8.30 17.45
C LYS A 325 21.57 -9.47 16.69
N LEU A 326 21.53 -9.42 15.35
CA LEU A 326 20.99 -10.50 14.54
C LEU A 326 21.80 -11.80 14.68
N GLU A 327 23.13 -11.71 14.73
CA GLU A 327 24.00 -12.88 14.94
C GLU A 327 23.76 -13.52 16.32
N LEU A 328 23.52 -12.71 17.35
CA LEU A 328 23.14 -13.21 18.68
C LEU A 328 21.77 -13.91 18.68
N GLU A 329 20.83 -13.48 17.84
CA GLU A 329 19.53 -14.15 17.67
C GLU A 329 19.69 -15.52 16.99
N GLU A 330 20.64 -15.67 16.06
CA GLU A 330 20.94 -16.95 15.41
C GLU A 330 21.67 -17.93 16.35
N ASN A 331 22.34 -17.42 17.40
CA ASN A 331 22.98 -18.20 18.47
C ASN A 331 24.06 -19.17 17.95
N ASN A 332 24.90 -18.70 17.03
CA ASN A 332 26.02 -19.44 16.46
C ASN A 332 27.21 -19.51 17.44
N PRO A 333 27.65 -20.69 17.90
CA PRO A 333 28.64 -20.80 18.98
C PRO A 333 30.03 -20.23 18.62
N GLU A 334 30.37 -20.12 17.33
CA GLU A 334 31.67 -19.61 16.87
C GLU A 334 31.73 -18.07 16.83
N SER A 335 30.60 -17.39 16.66
CA SER A 335 30.51 -15.94 16.46
C SER A 335 29.86 -15.20 17.62
N VAL A 336 29.15 -15.90 18.52
CA VAL A 336 28.43 -15.32 19.67
C VAL A 336 29.32 -14.43 20.54
N ASP A 337 30.56 -14.84 20.85
CA ASP A 337 31.47 -14.05 21.68
C ASP A 337 31.85 -12.71 21.03
N VAL A 338 32.12 -12.74 19.71
CA VAL A 338 32.48 -11.54 18.94
C VAL A 338 31.27 -10.63 18.78
N ALA A 339 30.09 -11.21 18.51
CA ALA A 339 28.85 -10.49 18.37
C ALA A 339 28.46 -9.80 19.69
N GLN A 340 28.56 -10.50 20.83
CA GLN A 340 28.28 -9.93 22.14
C GLN A 340 29.22 -8.77 22.47
N ALA A 341 30.52 -8.93 22.24
CA ALA A 341 31.50 -7.88 22.48
C ALA A 341 31.26 -6.63 21.61
N LEU A 342 30.84 -6.81 20.35
CA LEU A 342 30.46 -5.70 19.46
C LEU A 342 29.24 -4.95 19.98
N VAL A 343 28.21 -5.67 20.43
CA VAL A 343 27.00 -5.08 21.03
C VAL A 343 27.37 -4.25 22.25
N ASP A 344 28.12 -4.81 23.19
CA ASP A 344 28.46 -4.14 24.46
C ASP A 344 29.27 -2.85 24.24
N GLU A 345 30.26 -2.89 23.32
CA GLU A 345 31.08 -1.72 22.98
C GLU A 345 30.24 -0.62 22.31
N LEU A 346 29.35 -0.98 21.39
CA LEU A 346 28.51 -0.03 20.67
C LEU A 346 27.42 0.57 21.57
N GLU A 347 26.76 -0.23 22.41
CA GLU A 347 25.77 0.27 23.39
C GLU A 347 26.41 1.27 24.35
N THR A 348 27.61 0.97 24.85
CA THR A 348 28.37 1.88 25.71
C THR A 348 28.70 3.19 24.98
N ALA A 349 29.11 3.08 23.71
CA ALA A 349 29.43 4.24 22.89
C ALA A 349 28.20 5.10 22.58
N PHE A 350 27.05 4.51 22.23
CA PHE A 350 25.81 5.24 21.96
C PHE A 350 25.30 5.98 23.20
N LYS A 351 25.32 5.34 24.38
CA LYS A 351 24.96 5.97 25.66
C LYS A 351 25.82 7.18 25.96
N SER A 352 27.12 7.13 25.63
CA SER A 352 28.04 8.24 25.88
C SER A 352 27.70 9.52 25.10
N VAL A 353 27.02 9.39 23.96
CA VAL A 353 26.58 10.51 23.11
C VAL A 353 25.14 10.94 23.41
N GLY A 354 24.47 10.29 24.37
CA GLY A 354 23.06 10.56 24.67
C GLY A 354 22.10 9.98 23.63
N LEU A 355 22.50 8.91 22.94
CA LEU A 355 21.61 8.08 22.12
C LEU A 355 21.06 6.92 22.97
N HIS A 356 19.97 6.32 22.52
CA HIS A 356 19.46 5.08 23.10
C HIS A 356 20.42 3.89 22.81
N GLU A 357 20.23 2.75 23.48
CA GLU A 357 21.11 1.57 23.35
C GLU A 357 21.18 1.04 21.91
N ASP A 358 20.12 1.23 21.14
CA ASP A 358 20.03 0.89 19.72
C ASP A 358 20.62 1.96 18.78
N GLY A 359 21.22 3.01 19.34
CA GLY A 359 21.74 4.15 18.61
C GLY A 359 20.67 5.10 18.08
N SER A 360 19.39 4.93 18.43
CA SER A 360 18.31 5.85 18.04
C SER A 360 18.35 7.16 18.84
N GLU A 361 17.79 8.23 18.26
CA GLU A 361 17.72 9.54 18.91
C GLU A 361 16.71 9.50 20.06
N ILE A 362 17.11 9.98 21.23
CA ILE A 362 16.21 10.08 22.37
C ILE A 362 15.21 11.22 22.08
N PRO A 363 13.90 10.94 22.03
CA PRO A 363 12.91 11.99 21.81
C PRO A 363 13.01 13.03 22.93
N PRO A 364 12.87 14.33 22.62
CA PRO A 364 12.88 15.36 23.64
C PRO A 364 11.77 15.08 24.65
N ILE A 365 12.14 15.05 25.93
CA ILE A 365 11.18 14.85 27.02
C ILE A 365 10.09 15.92 26.89
N PRO A 366 8.80 15.55 26.79
CA PRO A 366 7.71 16.51 26.78
C PRO A 366 7.82 17.48 27.96
N TYR A 367 7.65 18.78 27.73
CA TYR A 367 7.82 19.84 28.74
C TYR A 367 7.07 19.55 30.06
N ALA A 368 5.89 18.92 29.97
CA ALA A 368 5.11 18.51 31.14
C ALA A 368 5.86 17.53 32.07
N ILE A 369 6.62 16.58 31.50
CA ILE A 369 7.40 15.59 32.26
C ILE A 369 8.63 16.27 32.89
N GLN A 370 9.27 17.22 32.18
CA GLN A 370 10.35 18.05 32.74
C GLN A 370 9.89 18.87 33.96
N GLU A 371 8.69 19.43 33.91
CA GLU A 371 8.13 20.19 35.02
C GLU A 371 7.87 19.29 36.24
N GLU A 372 7.35 18.08 36.05
CA GLU A 372 7.17 17.10 37.14
C GLU A 372 8.49 16.64 37.74
N GLU A 373 9.50 16.35 36.92
CA GLU A 373 10.84 15.99 37.42
C GLU A 373 11.49 17.13 38.21
N SER A 374 11.33 18.39 37.76
CA SER A 374 11.84 19.54 38.51
C SER A 374 11.16 19.69 39.87
N LYS A 375 9.83 19.49 39.93
CA LYS A 375 9.06 19.54 41.17
C LYS A 375 9.45 18.39 42.10
N ARG A 376 9.69 17.19 41.57
CA ARG A 376 10.20 16.04 42.35
C ARG A 376 11.58 16.31 42.95
N LYS A 377 12.52 16.84 42.17
CA LYS A 377 13.87 17.19 42.65
C LYS A 377 13.84 18.30 43.70
N GLU A 378 12.98 19.30 43.50
CA GLU A 378 12.79 20.37 44.47
C GLU A 378 12.14 19.85 45.76
N PHE A 379 11.18 18.92 45.65
CA PHE A 379 10.56 18.25 46.77
C PHE A 379 11.54 17.35 47.56
N GLU A 380 12.38 16.56 46.88
CA GLU A 380 13.44 15.78 47.53
C GLU A 380 14.44 16.67 48.26
N LYS A 381 14.86 17.77 47.62
CA LYS A 381 15.74 18.76 48.24
C LYS A 381 15.12 19.42 49.47
N TYR A 382 13.80 19.64 49.45
CA TYR A 382 13.05 20.10 50.62
C TYR A 382 13.04 19.05 51.73
N LEU A 383 12.72 17.79 51.41
CA LEU A 383 12.71 16.68 52.37
C LEU A 383 14.08 16.50 53.03
N ASP A 384 15.17 16.54 52.26
CA ASP A 384 16.53 16.43 52.80
C ASP A 384 16.91 17.61 53.70
N LYS A 385 16.47 18.82 53.36
CA LYS A 385 16.66 20.00 54.22
C LYS A 385 15.86 19.88 55.53
N GLN A 386 14.69 19.25 55.51
CA GLN A 386 13.89 19.00 56.71
C GLN A 386 14.45 17.86 57.56
N ARG A 387 14.99 16.80 56.94
CA ARG A 387 15.76 15.75 57.62
C ARG A 387 17.00 16.33 58.31
N ALA A 388 17.75 17.20 57.63
CA ALA A 388 18.94 17.86 58.18
C ALA A 388 18.63 18.82 59.35
N LYS A 389 17.42 19.38 59.40
CA LYS A 389 16.94 20.23 60.49
C LYS A 389 16.34 19.46 61.67
N GLY A 390 16.34 18.12 61.62
CA GLY A 390 15.79 17.26 62.69
C GLY A 390 14.26 17.27 62.79
N ALA A 391 13.55 17.81 61.79
CA ALA A 391 12.08 17.87 61.77
C ALA A 391 11.42 16.57 61.27
N ILE A 392 12.21 15.68 60.63
CA ILE A 392 11.74 14.39 60.09
C ILE A 392 12.70 13.30 60.56
N SER A 393 12.22 12.42 61.43
CA SER A 393 12.95 11.21 61.88
C SER A 393 13.05 10.22 60.72
N ALA A 394 14.24 9.67 60.48
CA ALA A 394 14.46 8.63 59.47
C ALA A 394 13.75 7.33 59.89
N SER A 395 12.54 7.09 59.38
CA SER A 395 12.01 5.74 59.29
C SER A 395 12.41 5.16 57.94
N SER A 396 13.24 4.12 57.96
CA SER A 396 13.63 3.31 56.81
C SER A 396 12.41 2.82 56.02
N PRO A 397 12.53 2.63 54.69
CA PRO A 397 11.47 2.06 53.89
C PRO A 397 11.41 0.55 54.13
N THR A 398 10.66 0.12 55.14
CA THR A 398 10.28 -1.29 55.30
C THR A 398 8.88 -1.51 54.73
N ASP A 399 8.84 -2.37 53.73
CA ASP A 399 7.74 -3.25 53.31
C ASP A 399 6.38 -2.62 52.95
N LEU A 400 6.22 -2.39 51.64
CA LEU A 400 4.91 -2.49 50.97
C LEU A 400 4.95 -3.69 50.02
N SER A 401 5.02 -4.88 50.62
CA SER A 401 4.56 -6.13 50.03
C SER A 401 3.37 -6.61 50.86
N THR A 402 2.16 -6.40 50.33
CA THR A 402 0.87 -7.09 50.55
C THR A 402 -0.31 -6.12 50.72
N ALA A 403 -1.12 -6.04 49.66
CA ALA A 403 -2.59 -5.99 49.68
C ALA A 403 -3.11 -6.09 48.24
#